data_AF-A0A536CJY3-F1
#
_entry.id   AF-A0A536CJY3-F1
#
_cell.length_a   1.000
_cell.length_b   1.000
_cell.length_c   1.000
_cell.angle_alpha   90.00
_cell.angle_beta   90.00
_cell.angle_gamma   90.00
#
_symmetry.space_group_name_H-M   'P 1'
#
loop_
_entity.id
_entity.type
_entity.pdbx_description
1 polymer ?
#
loop_
_entity_poly.entity_id
_entity_poly.type
_entity_poly.pdbx_seq_one_letter_code
_entity_poly.pdbx_strand_id
1 'polypeptide(L)'
;MKSKSREVPRPFAMPWGKGDIVEEITAVGQWHEPAIQLLRYEDGSESVRFCSYDHGGRFQRSPLMLDARLLSQLGRSLASSPRLRAHLARLVAPARRAAARAKTPR
;
A
#
# COMPACT_ATOMS: atom_id res chain seq x y z
N MET A 1 -1.34 22.27 -0.96
CA MET A 1 -0.61 21.72 0.20
C MET A 1 0.33 20.63 -0.29
N LYS A 2 1.59 20.59 0.18
CA LYS A 2 2.54 19.51 -0.10
C LYS A 2 2.33 18.41 0.94
N SER A 3 2.31 17.14 0.56
CA SER A 3 2.22 16.04 1.52
C SER A 3 3.47 16.04 2.38
N LYS A 4 3.32 15.82 3.69
CA LYS A 4 4.50 15.53 4.53
C LYS A 4 4.99 14.12 4.19
N SER A 5 6.11 14.03 3.46
CA SER A 5 6.83 12.78 3.29
C SER A 5 7.31 12.32 4.67
N ARG A 6 6.87 11.13 5.10
CA ARG A 6 7.26 10.55 6.38
C ARG A 6 8.44 9.62 6.10
N GLU A 7 9.52 9.76 6.87
CA GLU A 7 10.72 8.95 6.68
C GLU A 7 10.43 7.45 6.80
N VAL A 8 11.15 6.66 6.01
CA VAL A 8 11.16 5.20 6.04
C VAL A 8 12.62 4.73 6.11
N PRO A 9 12.93 3.64 6.84
CA PRO A 9 12.01 2.80 7.58
C PRO A 9 11.49 3.47 8.86
N ARG A 10 10.27 3.11 9.29
CA ARG A 10 9.74 3.51 10.60
C ARG A 10 8.97 2.36 11.25
N PRO A 11 9.03 2.22 12.58
CA PRO A 11 8.39 1.10 13.25
C PRO A 11 6.85 1.18 13.20
N PHE A 12 6.22 0.02 13.15
CA PHE A 12 4.79 -0.16 13.45
C PHE A 12 4.60 -1.32 14.43
N ALA A 13 3.52 -1.26 15.21
CA ALA A 13 3.09 -2.37 16.06
C ALA A 13 1.57 -2.50 15.99
N MET A 14 1.08 -3.73 15.86
CA MET A 14 -0.33 -4.10 15.88
C MET A 14 -0.51 -5.31 16.81
N PRO A 15 -1.73 -5.60 17.30
CA PRO A 15 -1.96 -6.72 18.23
C PRO A 15 -1.51 -8.09 17.70
N TRP A 16 -1.38 -8.25 16.38
CA TRP A 16 -0.96 -9.48 15.71
C TRP A 16 0.45 -9.46 15.13
N GLY A 17 1.24 -8.41 15.38
CA GLY A 17 2.63 -8.36 14.93
C GLY A 17 3.19 -6.95 14.80
N LYS A 18 4.52 -6.88 14.64
CA LYS A 18 5.28 -5.63 14.53
C LYS A 18 6.36 -5.74 13.46
N GLY A 19 6.95 -4.61 13.10
CA GLY A 19 8.00 -4.50 12.09
C GLY A 19 8.16 -3.06 11.61
N ASP A 20 8.55 -2.88 10.36
CA ASP A 20 8.81 -1.57 9.77
C ASP A 20 7.94 -1.27 8.55
N ILE A 21 7.56 0.00 8.41
CA ILE A 21 7.05 0.56 7.15
C ILE A 21 8.28 0.85 6.29
N VAL A 22 8.50 0.05 5.25
CA VAL A 22 9.72 0.09 4.43
C VAL A 22 9.56 0.88 3.13
N GLU A 23 8.33 1.04 2.64
CA GLU A 23 7.99 1.95 1.54
C GLU A 23 6.65 2.62 1.87
N GLU A 24 6.48 3.88 1.47
CA GLU A 24 5.22 4.60 1.59
C GLU A 24 5.06 5.57 0.43
N ILE A 25 3.84 5.62 -0.11
CA ILE A 25 3.42 6.67 -1.03
C ILE A 25 2.25 7.44 -0.44
N THR A 26 2.15 8.71 -0.77
CA THR A 26 1.07 9.58 -0.32
C THR A 26 0.47 10.39 -1.46
N ALA A 27 -0.72 10.92 -1.20
CA ALA A 27 -1.40 11.93 -2.02
C ALA A 27 -1.98 13.03 -1.12
N VAL A 28 -2.36 14.17 -1.70
CA VAL A 28 -2.97 15.28 -0.94
C VAL A 28 -4.35 15.59 -1.49
N GLY A 29 -5.36 15.26 -0.69
CA GLY A 29 -6.75 15.61 -0.92
C GLY A 29 -7.15 16.90 -0.21
N GLN A 30 -8.41 17.30 -0.39
CA GLN A 30 -8.97 18.43 0.34
C GLN A 30 -9.11 18.13 1.84
N TRP A 31 -9.47 16.90 2.19
CA TRP A 31 -9.87 16.53 3.56
C TRP A 31 -8.85 15.66 4.29
N HIS A 32 -8.00 14.96 3.56
CA HIS A 32 -7.08 13.97 4.11
C HIS A 32 -5.87 13.77 3.19
N GLU A 33 -4.85 13.12 3.73
CA GLU A 33 -3.67 12.63 3.03
C GLU A 33 -3.76 11.10 2.95
N PRO A 34 -4.21 10.51 1.83
CA PRO A 34 -4.09 9.09 1.60
C PRO A 34 -2.64 8.62 1.68
N ALA A 35 -2.43 7.44 2.24
CA ALA A 35 -1.16 6.75 2.21
C ALA A 35 -1.36 5.27 1.87
N ILE A 36 -0.42 4.73 1.09
CA ILE A 36 -0.28 3.28 0.90
C ILE A 36 1.11 2.89 1.37
N GLN A 37 1.15 1.97 2.32
CA GLN A 37 2.35 1.57 3.06
C GLN A 37 2.68 0.10 2.78
N LEU A 38 3.96 -0.19 2.56
CA LEU A 38 4.49 -1.55 2.59
C LEU A 38 5.04 -1.83 4.00
N LEU A 39 4.38 -2.76 4.70
CA LEU A 39 4.78 -3.24 6.00
C LEU A 39 5.67 -4.47 5.82
N ARG A 40 6.84 -4.49 6.46
CA ARG A 40 7.69 -5.67 6.59
C ARG A 40 7.71 -6.10 8.05
N TYR A 41 7.22 -7.30 8.33
CA TYR A 41 7.22 -7.89 9.67
C TYR A 41 8.61 -8.44 10.02
N GLU A 42 8.85 -8.69 11.30
CA GLU A 42 10.12 -9.25 11.79
C GLU A 42 10.42 -10.65 11.21
N ASP A 43 9.39 -11.44 10.90
CA ASP A 43 9.51 -12.74 10.23
C ASP A 43 9.84 -12.63 8.72
N GLY A 44 9.96 -11.40 8.20
CA GLY A 44 10.25 -11.11 6.81
C GLY A 44 9.01 -11.09 5.90
N SER A 45 7.82 -11.43 6.40
CA SER A 45 6.58 -11.33 5.64
C SER A 45 6.21 -9.87 5.34
N GLU A 46 5.42 -9.65 4.29
CA GLU A 46 5.01 -8.33 3.84
C GLU A 46 3.50 -8.16 3.78
N SER A 47 3.02 -6.96 4.05
CA SER A 47 1.62 -6.59 3.88
C SER A 47 1.48 -5.17 3.33
N VAL A 48 0.41 -4.93 2.58
CA VAL A 48 0.07 -3.59 2.08
C VAL A 48 -1.03 -3.00 2.94
N ARG A 49 -0.78 -1.82 3.53
CA ARG A 49 -1.77 -1.08 4.31
C ARG A 49 -2.25 0.14 3.54
N PHE A 50 -3.57 0.26 3.42
CA PHE A 50 -4.26 1.43 2.91
C PHE A 50 -4.77 2.25 4.09
N CYS A 51 -4.33 3.50 4.22
CA CYS A 51 -4.70 4.36 5.33
C CYS A 51 -4.77 5.83 4.90
N SER A 52 -5.17 6.70 5.82
CA SER A 52 -5.05 8.13 5.62
C SER A 52 -4.57 8.82 6.90
N TYR A 53 -4.03 10.01 6.70
CA TYR A 53 -3.73 10.96 7.76
C TYR A 53 -4.61 12.21 7.56
N ASP A 54 -4.87 12.96 8.63
CA ASP A 54 -5.31 14.33 8.44
C ASP A 54 -4.12 15.23 8.04
N HIS A 55 -4.40 16.48 7.71
CA HIS A 55 -3.36 17.47 7.36
C HIS A 55 -2.43 17.82 8.52
N GLY A 56 -2.81 17.48 9.75
CA GLY A 56 -1.96 17.58 10.94
C GLY A 56 -0.99 16.41 11.09
N GLY A 57 -1.12 15.37 10.26
CA GLY A 57 -0.30 14.16 10.30
C GLY A 57 -0.82 13.08 11.24
N ARG A 58 -2.05 13.18 11.77
CA ARG A 58 -2.65 12.16 12.63
C ARG A 58 -3.27 11.04 11.81
N PHE A 59 -2.92 9.80 12.16
CA PHE A 59 -3.48 8.59 11.54
C PHE A 59 -4.99 8.51 11.75
N GLN A 60 -5.74 8.33 10.66
CA GLN A 60 -7.20 8.21 10.67
C GLN A 60 -7.63 6.75 10.67
N ARG A 61 -8.70 6.43 11.41
CA ARG A 61 -9.29 5.08 11.50
C ARG A 61 -10.56 4.92 10.67
N SER A 62 -10.97 5.96 9.95
CA SER A 62 -12.08 5.91 9.01
C SER A 62 -11.70 5.14 7.74
N PRO A 63 -12.68 4.66 6.96
CA PRO A 63 -12.43 4.11 5.65
C PRO A 63 -11.62 5.07 4.77
N LEU A 64 -10.68 4.52 4.00
CA LEU A 64 -9.97 5.28 2.98
C LEU A 64 -10.87 5.45 1.75
N MET A 65 -11.17 6.68 1.37
CA MET A 65 -11.93 7.01 0.17
C MET A 65 -11.02 7.73 -0.83
N LEU A 66 -10.97 7.24 -2.08
CA LEU A 66 -10.12 7.79 -3.13
C LEU A 66 -10.96 8.18 -4.33
N ASP A 67 -10.84 9.44 -4.75
CA ASP A 67 -11.33 9.88 -6.06
C ASP A 67 -10.29 9.60 -7.16
N ALA A 68 -10.67 9.82 -8.43
CA ALA A 68 -9.79 9.60 -9.58
C ALA A 68 -8.51 10.46 -9.55
N ARG A 69 -8.58 11.66 -8.97
CA ARG A 69 -7.43 12.56 -8.84
C ARG A 69 -6.42 12.01 -7.84
N LEU A 70 -6.89 11.54 -6.68
CA LEU A 70 -6.07 10.91 -5.64
C LEU A 70 -5.45 9.61 -6.15
N LEU A 71 -6.22 8.79 -6.86
CA LEU A 71 -5.70 7.58 -7.52
C LEU A 71 -4.56 7.92 -8.49
N SER A 72 -4.73 8.94 -9.31
CA SER A 72 -3.69 9.39 -10.25
C SER A 72 -2.43 9.91 -9.55
N GLN A 73 -2.58 10.60 -8.42
CA GLN A 73 -1.46 11.06 -7.61
C GLN A 73 -0.69 9.90 -6.99
N LEU A 74 -1.38 8.96 -6.35
CA LEU A 74 -0.77 7.75 -5.80
C LEU A 74 -0.07 6.93 -6.89
N GLY A 75 -0.70 6.78 -8.06
CA GLY A 75 -0.12 6.07 -9.20
C GLY A 75 1.21 6.66 -9.68
N ARG A 76 1.36 7.99 -9.67
CA ARG A 76 2.64 8.65 -9.98
C ARG A 76 3.68 8.43 -8.87
N SER A 77 3.27 8.52 -7.61
CA SER A 77 4.16 8.30 -6.46
C SER A 77 4.73 6.88 -6.40
N LEU A 78 4.08 5.88 -7.00
CA LEU A 78 4.61 4.50 -7.08
C LEU A 78 5.95 4.38 -7.81
N ALA A 79 6.37 5.38 -8.58
CA ALA A 79 7.67 5.37 -9.26
C ALA A 79 8.85 5.28 -8.27
N SER A 80 8.70 5.80 -7.05
CA SER A 80 9.73 5.75 -5.99
C SER A 80 9.58 4.57 -5.03
N SER A 81 8.64 3.65 -5.27
CA SER A 81 8.32 2.54 -4.36
C SER A 81 8.14 1.23 -5.15
N PRO A 82 9.25 0.65 -5.65
CA PRO A 82 9.19 -0.47 -6.59
C PRO A 82 8.63 -1.75 -5.98
N ARG A 83 8.89 -2.05 -4.70
CA ARG A 83 8.33 -3.25 -4.05
C ARG A 83 6.83 -3.10 -3.87
N LEU A 84 6.39 -1.95 -3.38
CA LEU A 84 4.98 -1.64 -3.21
C LEU A 84 4.24 -1.68 -4.56
N ARG A 85 4.84 -1.11 -5.60
CA ARG A 85 4.32 -1.19 -6.98
C ARG A 85 4.14 -2.64 -7.43
N ALA A 86 5.09 -3.53 -7.14
CA ALA A 86 4.99 -4.95 -7.50
C ALA A 86 3.82 -5.64 -6.76
N HIS A 87 3.62 -5.34 -5.47
CA HIS A 87 2.47 -5.84 -4.71
C HIS A 87 1.13 -5.39 -5.31
N LEU A 88 0.99 -4.10 -5.59
CA LEU A 88 -0.24 -3.55 -6.18
C LEU A 88 -0.48 -4.05 -7.61
N ALA A 89 0.57 -4.25 -8.40
CA ALA A 89 0.46 -4.83 -9.73
C ALA A 89 -0.13 -6.25 -9.68
N ARG A 90 0.24 -7.06 -8.68
CA ARG A 90 -0.35 -8.39 -8.45
C ARG A 90 -1.82 -8.32 -8.04
N LEU A 91 -2.22 -7.30 -7.29
CA LEU A 91 -3.61 -7.12 -6.84
C LEU A 91 -4.57 -6.91 -8.02
N VAL A 92 -4.15 -6.16 -9.05
CA VAL A 92 -4.96 -5.85 -10.23
C VAL A 92 -4.70 -6.79 -11.41
N ALA A 93 -3.69 -7.65 -11.31
CA ALA A 93 -3.41 -8.64 -12.34
C ALA A 93 -4.58 -9.63 -12.43
N PRO A 94 -4.98 -10.03 -13.64
CA PRO A 94 -5.95 -11.11 -13.79
C PRO A 94 -5.40 -12.36 -13.10
N ALA A 95 -6.26 -13.06 -12.36
CA ALA A 95 -5.90 -14.34 -11.79
C ALA A 95 -5.40 -15.25 -12.92
N ARG A 96 -4.14 -15.70 -12.84
CA ARG A 96 -3.65 -16.74 -13.75
C ARG A 96 -4.56 -17.95 -13.55
N ARG A 97 -5.37 -18.28 -14.56
CA ARG A 97 -6.05 -19.57 -14.60
C ARG A 97 -4.98 -20.63 -14.38
N ALA A 98 -5.06 -21.36 -13.29
CA ALA A 98 -4.25 -22.56 -13.10
C ALA A 98 -4.48 -23.41 -14.35
N ALA A 99 -3.40 -23.76 -15.06
CA ALA A 99 -3.48 -24.67 -16.19
C ALA A 99 -4.27 -25.90 -15.72
N ALA A 100 -5.39 -26.17 -16.37
CA ALA A 100 -6.18 -27.35 -16.11
C ALA A 100 -5.21 -28.53 -16.15
N ARG A 101 -5.07 -29.25 -15.03
CA ARG A 101 -4.27 -30.47 -14.96
C ARG A 101 -4.64 -31.33 -16.16
N ALA A 102 -3.66 -31.60 -17.02
CA ALA A 102 -3.81 -32.55 -18.11
C ALA A 102 -4.37 -33.85 -17.50
N LYS A 103 -5.59 -34.21 -17.89
CA LYS A 103 -6.10 -35.56 -17.67
C LYS A 103 -5.35 -36.44 -18.68
N THR A 104 -4.39 -37.20 -18.16
CA THR A 104 -3.69 -38.28 -18.86
C THR A 104 -4.69 -39.21 -19.56
N PRO A 105 -4.43 -39.65 -20.81
CA PRO A 105 -5.36 -40.49 -21.55
C PRO A 105 -5.41 -41.91 -20.98
N ARG A 106 -6.56 -42.57 -21.15
CA ARG A 106 -6.69 -44.03 -21.06
C ARG A 106 -6.73 -44.60 -22.46
#